data_AF-A0A9D6VVK8-F1
#
_entry.id   AF-A0A9D6VVK8-F1
#
_cell.length_a   1.000
_cell.length_b   1.000
_cell.length_c   1.000
_cell.angle_alpha   90.00
_cell.angle_beta   90.00
_cell.angle_gamma   90.00
#
_symmetry.space_group_name_H-M   'P 1'
#
loop_
_entity.id
_entity.type
_entity.pdbx_description
1 polymer ?
#
loop_
_entity_poly.entity_id
_entity_poly.type
_entity_poly.pdbx_seq_one_letter_code
_entity_poly.pdbx_strand_id
1 'polypeptide(L)' 'MKTLTDYDLNELKLIYRLLHRHLQDEIDLMDSQLMHDLQRHLQDKARADGVDVSVHAQWATWLNGGVVVLKAVE' A
#
# COMPACT_ATOMS: atom_id res chain seq x y z
N MET A 1 8.06 21.68 4.12
CA MET A 1 7.81 20.33 4.67
C MET A 1 7.61 19.39 3.50
N LYS A 2 8.17 18.18 3.55
CA LYS A 2 7.92 17.15 2.53
C LYS A 2 6.51 16.58 2.72
N THR A 3 5.83 16.28 1.62
CA THR A 3 4.54 15.60 1.60
C THR A 3 4.75 14.11 1.28
N LEU A 4 3.70 13.29 1.42
CA LEU A 4 3.80 11.85 1.11
C LEU A 4 4.29 11.58 -0.32
N THR A 5 4.04 12.49 -1.27
CA THR A 5 4.49 12.36 -2.66
C THR A 5 6.00 12.56 -2.86
N ASP A 6 6.71 13.13 -1.88
CA ASP A 6 8.14 13.40 -1.95
C ASP A 6 9.03 12.22 -1.48
N TYR A 7 8.42 11.20 -0.89
CA TYR A 7 9.11 10.01 -0.39
C TYR A 7 9.11 8.88 -1.42
N ASP A 8 10.09 7.98 -1.31
CA ASP A 8 10.16 6.82 -2.19
C ASP A 8 8.94 5.91 -1.99
N LEU A 9 8.35 5.45 -3.10
CA LEU A 9 7.14 4.64 -3.05
C LEU A 9 7.36 3.30 -2.34
N ASN A 10 8.54 2.69 -2.49
CA ASN A 10 8.84 1.41 -1.83
C ASN A 10 9.03 1.59 -0.32
N GLU A 11 9.63 2.71 0.09
CA GLU A 11 9.70 3.09 1.51
C GLU A 11 8.31 3.25 2.11
N LEU A 12 7.41 3.98 1.43
CA LEU A 12 6.03 4.16 1.88
C LEU A 12 5.26 2.83 1.96
N LYS A 13 5.44 1.94 0.97
CA LYS A 13 4.86 0.58 0.98
C LYS A 13 5.34 -0.23 2.18
N LEU A 14 6.63 -0.16 2.50
CA LEU A 14 7.22 -0.86 3.65
C LEU A 14 6.63 -0.35 4.96
N ILE A 15 6.62 0.97 5.17
CA ILE A 15 6.08 1.60 6.38
C ILE A 15 4.61 1.24 6.56
N TYR A 16 3.80 1.38 5.51
CA TYR A 16 2.37 1.01 5.56
C TYR A 16 2.18 -0.45 5.96
N ARG A 17 2.92 -1.39 5.35
CA ARG A 17 2.81 -2.82 5.66
C ARG A 17 3.16 -3.13 7.11
N LEU A 18 4.18 -2.47 7.67
CA LEU A 18 4.57 -2.64 9.06
C LEU A 18 3.47 -2.12 9.99
N LEU A 19 3.01 -0.89 9.79
CA LEU A 19 1.93 -0.30 10.59
C LEU A 19 0.63 -1.10 10.48
N HIS A 20 0.27 -1.54 9.28
CA HIS A 20 -0.96 -2.29 9.04
C HIS A 20 -0.93 -3.68 9.69
N ARG A 21 0.25 -4.29 9.86
CA ARG A 21 0.38 -5.55 10.60
C ARG A 21 0.07 -5.38 12.09
N HIS A 22 0.39 -4.21 12.65
CA HIS A 22 0.18 -3.89 14.06
C HIS A 22 -1.22 -3.31 14.36
N LEU A 23 -2.09 -3.11 13.37
CA LEU A 23 -3.46 -2.61 13.56
C LEU A 23 -4.29 -3.45 14.55
N GLN A 24 -4.04 -4.76 14.63
CA GLN A 24 -4.76 -5.64 15.56
C GLN A 24 -4.32 -5.47 17.02
N ASP A 25 -3.06 -5.09 17.23
CA ASP A 25 -2.47 -4.90 18.55
C ASP A 25 -2.62 -3.45 19.04
N GLU A 26 -2.64 -2.49 18.11
CA GLU A 26 -2.64 -1.05 18.36
C GLU A 26 -3.86 -0.39 17.69
N ILE A 27 -5.03 -0.45 18.35
CA ILE A 27 -6.30 0.02 17.77
C ILE A 27 -6.29 1.53 17.44
N ASP A 28 -5.49 2.33 18.15
CA ASP A 28 -5.30 3.76 17.87
C ASP A 28 -4.72 4.03 16.47
N LEU A 29 -4.04 3.05 15.86
CA LEU A 29 -3.59 3.15 14.47
C LEU A 29 -4.75 3.19 13.48
N MET A 30 -5.92 2.64 13.83
CA MET A 30 -7.10 2.65 12.98
C MET A 30 -7.67 4.06 12.81
N ASP A 31 -7.56 4.90 13.84
CA ASP A 31 -8.02 6.30 13.81
C ASP A 31 -6.93 7.29 13.36
N SER A 32 -5.72 6.79 13.08
CA SER A 32 -4.59 7.64 12.68
C SER A 32 -4.81 8.29 11.32
N GLN A 33 -4.85 9.62 11.31
CA GLN A 33 -4.96 10.41 10.08
C GLN A 33 -3.79 10.14 9.12
N LEU A 34 -2.57 9.99 9.64
CA LEU A 34 -1.40 9.67 8.83
C LEU A 34 -1.55 8.30 8.14
N MET A 35 -2.11 7.31 8.85
CA MET A 35 -2.36 5.98 8.30
C MET A 35 -3.39 6.02 7.18
N HIS A 36 -4.46 6.80 7.36
CA HIS A 36 -5.47 7.04 6.32
C HIS A 36 -4.90 7.75 5.09
N ASP A 37 -4.09 8.78 5.28
CA ASP A 37 -3.46 9.52 4.17
C ASP A 37 -2.45 8.64 3.42
N LEU A 38 -1.67 7.83 4.15
CA LEU A 38 -0.74 6.88 3.56
C LEU A 38 -1.47 5.80 2.76
N GLN A 39 -2.54 5.22 3.31
CA GLN A 39 -3.36 4.25 2.59
C GLN A 39 -3.96 4.84 1.32
N ARG A 40 -4.53 6.05 1.40
CA ARG A 40 -5.12 6.74 0.24
C ARG A 40 -4.06 7.00 -0.83
N HIS A 41 -2.90 7.49 -0.44
CA HIS A 41 -1.79 7.76 -1.36
C HIS A 41 -1.34 6.49 -2.08
N LEU A 42 -1.14 5.39 -1.35
CA LEU A 42 -0.73 4.12 -1.93
C LEU A 42 -1.82 3.51 -2.83
N GLN A 43 -3.09 3.63 -2.46
CA GLN A 43 -4.21 3.16 -3.29
C GLN A 43 -4.33 3.94 -4.61
N ASP A 44 -4.10 5.25 -4.59
CA ASP A 44 -4.05 6.08 -5.79
C ASP A 44 -2.93 5.62 -6.74
N LYS A 45 -1.73 5.39 -6.21
CA LYS A 45 -0.59 4.87 -6.97
C LYS A 45 -0.85 3.48 -7.54
N ALA A 46 -1.43 2.57 -6.76
CA ALA A 46 -1.78 1.23 -7.24
C ALA A 46 -2.82 1.27 -8.36
N ARG A 47 -3.85 2.12 -8.25
CA ARG A 47 -4.83 2.33 -9.33
C ARG A 47 -4.18 2.88 -10.59
N ALA A 48 -3.24 3.81 -10.46
CA ALA A 48 -2.47 4.32 -11.59
C ALA A 48 -1.63 3.22 -12.27
N ASP A 49 -1.16 2.23 -11.51
CA ASP A 49 -0.48 1.03 -12.01
C ASP A 49 -1.45 -0.06 -12.52
N GLY A 50 -2.76 0.21 -12.57
CA GLY A 50 -3.79 -0.73 -13.03
C GLY A 50 -4.17 -1.82 -12.03
N VAL A 51 -3.76 -1.69 -10.78
CA VAL A 51 -4.07 -2.64 -9.71
C VAL A 51 -5.44 -2.33 -9.13
N ASP A 52 -6.29 -3.36 -9.05
CA ASP A 52 -7.57 -3.24 -8.34
C ASP A 52 -7.35 -3.35 -6.82
N VAL A 53 -7.38 -2.21 -6.14
CA VAL A 53 -7.18 -2.09 -4.68
C VAL A 53 -8.35 -2.67 -3.88
N SER A 54 -9.51 -2.90 -4.48
CA SER A 54 -10.62 -3.61 -3.84
C SER A 54 -10.37 -5.13 -3.78
N VAL A 55 -9.47 -5.64 -4.61
CA VAL A 55 -9.03 -7.05 -4.58
C VAL A 55 -7.83 -7.18 -3.66
N HIS A 56 -8.06 -7.73 -2.46
CA HIS A 56 -7.02 -7.87 -1.42
C HIS A 56 -5.75 -8.57 -1.92
N ALA A 57 -5.86 -9.60 -2.77
CA ALA A 57 -4.71 -10.31 -3.33
C ALA A 57 -3.85 -9.44 -4.27
N GLN A 58 -4.50 -8.64 -5.13
CA GLN A 58 -3.80 -7.74 -6.04
C GLN A 58 -3.12 -6.60 -5.27
N TRP A 59 -3.86 -6.01 -4.32
CA TRP A 59 -3.35 -4.99 -3.41
C TRP A 59 -2.13 -5.49 -2.62
N ALA A 60 -2.25 -6.65 -1.97
CA ALA A 60 -1.15 -7.24 -1.22
C ALA A 60 0.06 -7.52 -2.14
N THR A 61 -0.16 -8.02 -3.35
CA THR A 61 0.93 -8.30 -4.31
C THR A 61 1.68 -7.02 -4.68
N TRP A 62 0.97 -5.96 -5.02
CA TRP A 62 1.56 -4.66 -5.37
C TRP A 62 2.32 -4.00 -4.20
N LEU A 63 1.80 -4.12 -2.97
CA LEU A 63 2.47 -3.65 -1.75
C LEU A 63 3.75 -4.43 -1.44
N ASN A 64 3.80 -5.73 -1.77
CA ASN A 64 4.98 -6.58 -1.57
C ASN A 64 6.07 -6.36 -2.64
N GLY A 65 5.86 -5.43 -3.59
CA GLY A 65 6.79 -5.19 -4.70
C GLY A 65 6.63 -6.17 -5.87
N GLY A 66 5.52 -6.93 -5.89
CA GLY A 66 5.23 -7.87 -6.95
C GLY A 66 4.82 -7.15 -8.24
N VAL A 67 5.70 -7.18 -9.24
CA VAL A 67 5.23 -7.30 -10.63
C VAL A 67 4.41 -8.57 -10.68
N VAL A 68 3.11 -8.47 -10.95
CA VAL A 68 2.33 -9.65 -11.35
C VAL A 68 2.92 -10.08 -12.69
N VAL A 69 3.89 -10.99 -12.65
CA VAL A 69 4.28 -11.74 -13.85
C VAL A 69 3.07 -12.61 -14.14
N LEU A 70 2.18 -12.11 -15.00
CA LEU A 70 1.24 -12.95 -15.72
C LEU A 70 2.10 -13.99 -16.45
N LYS A 71 2.23 -15.18 -15.87
CA LYS A 71 2.65 -16.34 -16.65
C LYS A 71 1.54 -16.61 -17.65
N ALA A 72 1.65 -15.99 -18.82
CA ALA A 72 1.14 -16.58 -20.04
C ALA A 72 2.06 -17.76 -20.37
N VAL A 73 1.53 -18.97 -20.28
CA VAL A 73 2.03 -20.17 -20.98
C VAL A 73 0.79 -21.05 -21.16
N GLU A 74 0.13 -21.00 -22.32
CA GLU A 74 0.35 -21.86 -23.50
C GLU A 74 0.14 -23.35 -23.22
#